data_AF-A0AAU7P3D1-F1
#
_entry.id   AF-A0AAU7P3D1-F1
#
_cell.length_a   1.000
_cell.length_b   1.000
_cell.length_c   1.000
_cell.angle_alpha   90.00
_cell.angle_beta   90.00
_cell.angle_gamma   90.00
#
_symmetry.space_group_name_H-M   'P 1'
#
loop_
_entity.id
_entity.type
_entity.pdbx_description
1 polymer ?
#
loop_
_entity_poly.entity_id
_entity_poly.type
_entity_poly.pdbx_seq_one_letter_code
_entity_poly.pdbx_strand_id
1 'polypeptide(L)'
;MKRTWLLTLLLLPWLALAQPVGDPAPLQYRSAAEEARFHALTAELRCVQCQNQSLADSNAQIAQDLRREVLALMHEGRSDAQIRQFLVSRYGEFVLYRPQVESRTWLLWFGPLLVLLLGAGAVVLVVRRRSAAAPALPADEQEW
;
A
#
# COMPACT_ATOMS: atom_id res chain seq x y z
N MET A 1 5.01 19.01 -58.24
CA MET A 1 5.79 19.93 -57.37
C MET A 1 5.26 20.08 -55.94
N LYS A 2 3.98 19.81 -55.64
CA LYS A 2 3.42 19.94 -54.26
C LYS A 2 3.50 18.66 -53.38
N ARG A 3 3.71 17.48 -53.97
CA ARG A 3 3.77 16.18 -53.23
C ARG A 3 5.13 15.90 -52.58
N THR A 4 6.22 16.51 -53.09
CA THR A 4 7.57 16.35 -52.52
C THR A 4 7.76 17.17 -51.24
N TRP A 5 6.97 18.23 -51.05
CA TRP A 5 6.96 19.05 -49.82
C TRP A 5 6.24 18.37 -48.64
N LEU A 6 5.26 17.49 -48.92
CA LEU A 6 4.57 16.71 -47.89
C LEU A 6 5.44 15.59 -47.31
N LEU A 7 6.36 15.03 -48.11
CA LEU A 7 7.28 13.98 -47.66
C LEU A 7 8.45 14.52 -46.82
N THR A 8 8.85 15.78 -47.04
CA THR A 8 9.93 16.41 -46.25
C THR A 8 9.46 16.90 -44.89
N LEU A 9 8.17 17.26 -44.73
CA LEU A 9 7.60 17.66 -43.44
C LEU A 9 7.41 16.47 -42.47
N LEU A 10 7.32 15.24 -42.99
CA LEU A 10 7.12 14.03 -42.18
C LEU A 10 8.41 13.50 -41.52
N LEU A 11 9.58 14.00 -41.94
CA LEU A 11 10.90 13.56 -41.46
C LEU A 11 11.49 14.50 -40.38
N LEU A 12 10.86 15.65 -40.13
CA LEU A 12 11.29 16.62 -39.12
C LEU A 12 11.10 16.23 -37.64
N PRO A 13 10.29 15.23 -37.21
CA PRO A 13 10.14 14.96 -35.77
C PRO A 13 11.29 14.11 -35.18
N TRP A 14 12.27 13.67 -35.98
CA TRP A 14 13.32 12.76 -35.48
C TRP A 14 14.47 13.45 -34.73
N LEU A 15 14.53 14.78 -34.70
CA LEU A 15 15.49 15.54 -33.89
C LEU A 15 15.00 15.72 -32.44
N ALA A 16 14.40 14.67 -31.87
CA ALA A 16 14.18 14.60 -30.44
C ALA A 16 15.55 14.45 -29.76
N LEU A 17 16.11 15.59 -29.32
CA LEU A 17 17.31 15.65 -28.51
C LEU A 17 17.13 14.79 -27.27
N ALA A 18 17.79 13.62 -27.23
CA ALA A 18 17.94 12.83 -26.02
C ALA A 18 18.62 13.72 -24.97
N GLN A 19 17.84 14.22 -24.01
CA GLN A 19 18.39 14.94 -22.89
C GLN A 19 19.19 13.92 -22.06
N PRO A 20 20.45 14.19 -21.71
CA PRO A 20 21.16 13.36 -20.76
C PRO A 20 20.40 13.45 -19.43
N VAL A 21 19.70 12.37 -19.08
CA VAL A 21 19.21 12.16 -17.72
C VAL A 21 20.47 11.94 -16.89
N GLY A 22 20.86 12.95 -16.12
CA GLY A 22 22.00 12.82 -15.22
C GLY A 22 21.74 11.70 -14.24
N ASP A 23 22.69 10.79 -14.10
CA ASP A 23 22.60 9.74 -13.10
C ASP A 23 22.43 10.40 -11.72
N PRO A 24 21.36 10.09 -10.98
CA PRO A 24 21.21 10.63 -9.65
C PRO A 24 22.40 10.17 -8.81
N ALA A 25 22.99 11.11 -8.05
CA ALA A 25 24.09 10.80 -7.15
C ALA A 25 23.72 9.60 -6.25
N PRO A 26 24.64 8.63 -6.04
CA PRO A 26 24.34 7.44 -5.25
C PRO A 26 23.97 7.83 -3.82
N LEU A 27 22.95 7.16 -3.28
CA LEU A 27 22.51 7.35 -1.89
C LEU A 27 23.62 6.94 -0.93
N GLN A 28 23.86 7.76 0.09
CA GLN A 28 24.92 7.56 1.07
C GLN A 28 24.30 7.28 2.44
N TYR A 29 24.49 6.05 2.93
CA TYR A 29 24.00 5.62 4.25
C TYR A 29 25.11 5.71 5.31
N ARG A 30 24.75 6.04 6.55
CA ARG A 30 25.68 6.09 7.70
C ARG A 30 26.00 4.71 8.27
N SER A 31 25.16 3.72 8.03
CA SER A 31 25.34 2.34 8.53
C SER A 31 24.46 1.35 7.76
N ALA A 32 24.79 0.05 7.85
CA ALA A 32 23.95 -1.03 7.32
C ALA A 32 22.55 -1.06 7.95
N ALA A 33 22.42 -0.65 9.21
CA ALA A 33 21.12 -0.54 9.88
C ALA A 33 20.26 0.58 9.28
N GLU A 34 20.87 1.70 8.90
CA GLU A 34 20.17 2.80 8.23
C GLU A 34 19.73 2.40 6.82
N GLU A 35 20.59 1.72 6.06
CA GLU A 35 20.27 1.20 4.74
C GLU A 35 19.09 0.21 4.81
N ALA A 36 19.12 -0.74 5.73
CA ALA A 36 18.01 -1.69 5.92
C ALA A 36 16.70 -0.98 6.28
N ARG A 37 16.77 0.00 7.18
CA ARG A 37 15.62 0.83 7.58
C ARG A 37 15.08 1.65 6.41
N PHE A 38 15.96 2.24 5.60
CA PHE A 38 15.60 2.99 4.41
C PHE A 38 14.86 2.12 3.38
N HIS A 39 15.37 0.91 3.13
CA HIS A 39 14.72 -0.04 2.21
C HIS A 39 13.35 -0.50 2.72
N ALA A 40 13.24 -0.80 4.03
CA ALA A 40 11.96 -1.17 4.62
C ALA A 40 10.93 -0.04 4.50
N LEU A 41 11.32 1.20 4.82
CA LEU A 41 10.44 2.36 4.76
C LEU A 41 10.01 2.70 3.33
N THR A 42 10.95 2.69 2.37
CA THR A 42 10.64 3.03 0.97
C THR A 42 9.82 1.96 0.24
N ALA A 43 9.82 0.71 0.70
CA ALA A 43 8.93 -0.34 0.21
C ALA A 43 7.47 -0.15 0.68
N GLU A 44 7.26 0.49 1.83
CA GLU A 44 5.93 0.81 2.38
C GLU A 44 5.36 2.13 1.85
N LEU A 45 6.15 2.89 1.11
CA LEU A 45 5.76 4.14 0.48
C LEU A 45 5.51 3.94 -1.02
N ARG A 46 4.44 4.51 -1.55
CA ARG A 46 4.05 4.46 -2.96
C ARG A 46 4.57 5.68 -3.71
N CYS A 47 5.00 5.49 -4.96
CA CYS A 47 5.24 6.61 -5.86
C CYS A 47 3.92 7.26 -6.28
N VAL A 48 3.72 8.52 -5.88
CA VAL A 48 2.46 9.27 -6.05
C VAL A 48 2.07 9.54 -7.51
N GLN A 49 3.04 9.50 -8.44
CA GLN A 49 2.79 9.68 -9.88
C GLN A 49 2.90 8.38 -10.68
N CYS A 50 3.21 7.26 -10.03
CA CYS A 50 3.42 6.00 -10.71
C CYS A 50 2.23 5.06 -10.51
N GLN A 51 2.00 4.19 -11.50
CA GLN A 51 0.94 3.18 -11.39
C GLN A 51 1.39 2.03 -10.49
N ASN A 52 0.79 1.93 -9.29
CA ASN A 52 0.93 0.82 -8.35
C ASN A 52 2.38 0.37 -8.06
N GLN A 53 3.30 1.32 -7.89
CA GLN A 53 4.73 1.04 -7.62
C GLN A 53 5.17 1.66 -6.30
N SER A 54 6.05 0.97 -5.57
CA SER A 54 6.70 1.50 -4.38
C SER A 54 7.74 2.57 -4.74
N LEU A 55 8.17 3.36 -3.75
CA LEU A 55 9.32 4.27 -3.92
C LEU A 55 10.63 3.51 -4.09
N ALA A 56 10.73 2.31 -3.51
CA ALA A 56 11.90 1.45 -3.66
C ALA A 56 12.08 0.96 -5.11
N ASP A 57 10.99 0.59 -5.79
CA ASP A 57 11.03 -0.04 -7.11
C ASP A 57 10.93 0.96 -8.28
N SER A 58 10.40 2.16 -8.03
CA SER A 58 10.14 3.12 -9.10
C SER A 58 11.38 3.91 -9.52
N ASN A 59 11.63 3.92 -10.83
CA ASN A 59 12.67 4.73 -11.47
C ASN A 59 12.21 6.14 -11.89
N ALA A 60 10.97 6.54 -11.58
CA ALA A 60 10.48 7.88 -11.90
C ALA A 60 11.30 8.96 -11.17
N GLN A 61 11.49 10.12 -11.80
CA GLN A 61 12.23 11.24 -11.20
C GLN A 61 11.69 11.62 -9.81
N ILE A 62 10.36 11.66 -9.67
CA ILE A 62 9.70 11.96 -8.39
C ILE A 62 10.04 10.92 -7.30
N ALA A 63 10.20 9.65 -7.67
CA ALA A 63 10.55 8.60 -6.72
C ALA A 63 12.00 8.73 -6.25
N GLN A 64 12.91 9.18 -7.12
CA GLN A 64 14.29 9.50 -6.74
C GLN A 64 14.36 10.71 -5.80
N ASP A 65 13.57 11.75 -6.09
CA ASP A 65 13.50 12.95 -5.24
C ASP A 65 12.95 12.61 -3.86
N LEU A 66 11.87 11.83 -3.78
CA LEU A 66 11.29 11.36 -2.52
C LEU A 66 12.23 10.44 -1.73
N ARG A 67 12.97 9.56 -2.41
CA ARG A 67 13.99 8.72 -1.76
C ARG A 67 15.10 9.57 -1.12
N ARG A 68 15.54 10.63 -1.78
CA ARG A 68 16.52 11.57 -1.22
C ARG A 68 15.95 12.32 -0.02
N GLU A 69 14.70 12.77 -0.10
CA GLU A 69 14.01 13.42 1.01
C GLU A 69 13.88 12.49 2.24
N VAL A 70 13.46 11.24 2.03
CA VAL A 70 13.38 10.24 3.10
C VAL A 70 14.73 10.04 3.77
N LEU A 71 15.81 9.88 2.98
CA LEU A 71 17.14 9.70 3.52
C LEU A 71 17.64 10.95 4.28
N ALA A 72 17.32 12.15 3.80
CA ALA A 72 17.64 13.40 4.51
C ALA A 72 16.94 13.46 5.87
N LEU A 73 15.65 13.12 5.94
CA LEU A 73 14.91 13.07 7.20
C LEU A 73 15.43 12.00 8.16
N MET A 74 15.91 10.86 7.64
CA MET A 74 16.60 9.85 8.45
C MET A 74 17.90 10.39 9.04
N HIS A 75 18.67 11.15 8.24
CA HIS A 75 19.90 11.82 8.68
C HIS A 75 19.67 12.89 9.75
N GLU A 76 18.49 13.51 9.75
CA GLU A 76 18.01 14.41 10.81
C GLU A 76 17.59 13.67 12.11
N GLY A 77 17.58 12.34 12.11
CA GLY A 77 17.19 11.52 13.27
C GLY A 77 15.67 11.37 13.44
N ARG A 78 14.87 11.65 12.40
CA ARG A 78 13.42 11.44 12.43
C ARG A 78 13.09 9.96 12.54
N SER A 79 12.01 9.62 13.25
CA SER A 79 11.46 8.26 13.30
C SER A 79 10.61 7.94 12.06
N ASP A 80 10.35 6.66 11.78
CA ASP A 80 9.55 6.25 10.60
C ASP A 80 8.14 6.82 10.62
N ALA A 81 7.55 6.96 11.82
CA ALA A 81 6.24 7.58 11.97
C ALA A 81 6.28 9.08 11.62
N GLN A 82 7.33 9.78 12.04
CA GLN A 82 7.51 11.20 11.71
C GLN A 82 7.75 11.40 10.20
N ILE A 83 8.56 10.53 9.58
CA ILE A 83 8.81 10.59 8.14
C ILE A 83 7.52 10.33 7.35
N ARG A 84 6.76 9.29 7.72
CA ARG A 84 5.46 9.00 7.11
C ARG A 84 4.50 10.19 7.25
N GLN A 85 4.39 10.75 8.45
CA GLN A 85 3.52 11.90 8.71
C GLN A 85 3.93 13.13 7.91
N PHE A 86 5.24 13.39 7.79
CA PHE A 86 5.77 14.47 6.95
C PHE A 86 5.37 14.28 5.49
N LEU A 87 5.60 13.09 4.93
CA LEU A 87 5.23 12.77 3.56
C LEU A 87 3.72 12.86 3.32
N VAL A 88 2.91 12.33 4.24
CA VAL A 88 1.44 12.44 4.18
C VAL A 88 0.99 13.90 4.21
N SER A 89 1.59 14.74 5.06
CA SER A 89 1.21 16.15 5.15
C SER A 89 1.46 16.93 3.85
N ARG A 90 2.41 16.46 3.02
CA ARG A 90 2.86 17.12 1.79
C ARG A 90 2.30 16.49 0.51
N TYR A 91 2.10 15.17 0.51
CA TYR A 91 1.71 14.38 -0.66
C TYR A 91 0.37 13.63 -0.49
N GLY A 92 -0.23 13.70 0.70
CA GLY A 92 -1.48 13.04 1.05
C GLY A 92 -1.32 11.56 1.47
N GLU A 93 -2.40 10.97 1.98
CA GLU A 93 -2.46 9.57 2.42
C GLU A 93 -2.09 8.55 1.33
N PHE A 94 -2.25 8.92 0.05
CA PHE A 94 -1.92 8.06 -1.09
C PHE A 94 -0.44 7.70 -1.21
N VAL A 95 0.45 8.42 -0.51
CA VAL A 95 1.87 8.09 -0.42
C VAL A 95 2.12 6.83 0.41
N LEU A 96 1.20 6.47 1.31
CA LEU A 96 1.31 5.25 2.10
C LEU A 96 0.79 4.08 1.27
N TYR A 97 1.66 3.11 0.98
CA TYR A 97 1.25 1.93 0.24
C TYR A 97 0.39 1.00 1.09
N ARG A 98 0.63 0.99 2.41
CA ARG A 98 -0.22 0.35 3.41
C ARG A 98 -0.93 1.42 4.24
N PRO A 99 -2.27 1.50 4.22
CA PRO A 99 -3.00 2.45 5.05
C PRO A 99 -2.78 2.14 6.53
N GLN A 100 -2.70 3.16 7.37
CA GLN A 100 -2.55 2.96 8.81
C GLN A 100 -3.86 2.48 9.44
N VAL A 101 -3.73 1.79 10.58
CA VAL A 101 -4.88 1.46 11.41
C VAL A 101 -5.28 2.73 12.15
N GLU A 102 -6.38 3.32 11.73
CA GLU A 102 -6.92 4.57 12.25
C GLU A 102 -8.41 4.40 12.52
N SER A 103 -9.01 5.29 13.30
CA SER A 103 -10.44 5.22 13.63
C SER A 103 -11.34 5.15 12.38
N ARG A 104 -10.93 5.80 11.28
CA ARG A 104 -11.68 5.78 10.01
C ARG A 104 -11.51 4.48 9.23
N THR A 105 -10.36 3.81 9.31
CA THR A 105 -10.09 2.54 8.62
C THR A 105 -10.43 1.33 9.49
N TRP A 106 -10.74 1.52 10.77
CA TRP A 106 -10.96 0.45 11.75
C TRP A 106 -11.99 -0.58 11.29
N LEU A 107 -13.11 -0.14 10.70
CA LEU A 107 -14.13 -1.04 10.16
C LEU A 107 -13.59 -1.93 9.03
N LEU A 108 -12.65 -1.45 8.21
CA LEU A 108 -12.02 -2.26 7.16
C LEU A 108 -11.09 -3.33 7.74
N TRP A 109 -10.40 -3.01 8.84
CA TRP A 109 -9.48 -3.92 9.51
C TRP A 109 -10.19 -4.99 10.35
N PHE A 110 -11.24 -4.61 11.10
CA PHE A 110 -11.91 -5.50 12.06
C PHE A 110 -13.30 -5.96 11.62
N GLY A 111 -13.85 -5.41 10.55
CA GLY A 111 -15.17 -5.77 10.01
C GLY A 111 -15.31 -7.27 9.69
N PRO A 112 -14.35 -7.91 8.99
CA PRO A 112 -14.43 -9.35 8.72
C PRO A 112 -14.51 -10.20 9.99
N LEU A 113 -13.72 -9.87 11.01
CA LEU A 113 -13.73 -10.58 12.29
C LEU A 113 -15.06 -10.37 13.04
N LEU A 114 -15.58 -9.14 13.04
CA LEU A 114 -16.86 -8.81 13.66
C LEU A 114 -18.01 -9.62 13.05
N VAL A 115 -18.08 -9.69 11.71
CA VAL A 115 -19.12 -10.47 11.01
C VAL A 115 -19.01 -11.95 11.36
N LEU A 116 -17.80 -12.49 11.42
CA LEU A 116 -17.58 -13.89 11.77
C LEU A 116 -18.05 -14.21 13.19
N LEU A 117 -17.74 -13.35 14.16
CA LEU A 117 -18.18 -13.51 15.56
C LEU A 117 -19.69 -13.40 15.70
N LEU A 118 -20.33 -12.45 15.01
CA LEU A 118 -21.78 -12.29 15.01
C LEU A 118 -22.47 -13.51 14.40
N GLY A 119 -21.97 -14.01 13.27
CA GLY A 119 -22.49 -15.21 12.61
C GLY A 119 -22.35 -16.46 13.47
N ALA A 120 -21.17 -16.69 14.05
CA ALA A 120 -20.92 -17.81 14.95
C ALA A 120 -21.83 -17.74 16.20
N GLY A 121 -21.96 -16.55 16.80
CA GLY A 121 -22.86 -16.31 17.93
C GLY A 121 -24.31 -16.63 17.59
N ALA A 122 -24.79 -16.19 16.42
CA ALA A 122 -26.15 -16.49 15.96
C ALA A 122 -26.38 -18.00 15.80
N VAL A 123 -25.45 -18.73 15.18
CA VAL A 123 -25.53 -20.19 15.03
C VAL A 123 -25.59 -20.88 16.39
N VAL A 124 -24.69 -20.52 17.32
CA VAL A 124 -24.67 -21.11 18.68
C VAL A 124 -26.00 -20.85 19.40
N LEU A 125 -26.54 -19.63 19.31
CA LEU A 125 -27.84 -19.29 19.92
C LEU A 125 -28.98 -20.12 19.32
N VAL A 126 -29.02 -20.28 17.99
CA VAL A 126 -30.04 -21.10 17.32
C VAL A 126 -29.93 -22.56 17.73
N VAL A 127 -28.73 -23.15 17.74
CA VAL A 127 -28.51 -24.54 18.13
C VAL A 127 -28.91 -24.77 19.59
N ARG A 128 -28.48 -23.90 20.52
CA ARG A 128 -28.83 -24.03 21.94
C ARG A 128 -30.34 -23.94 22.19
N ARG A 129 -31.04 -23.04 21.50
CA ARG A 129 -32.50 -22.92 21.61
C ARG A 129 -33.22 -24.16 21.07
N ARG A 130 -32.73 -24.76 19.98
CA ARG A 130 -33.28 -26.00 19.43
C ARG A 130 -33.04 -27.21 20.34
N SER A 131 -31.85 -27.33 20.94
CA SER A 131 -31.55 -28.41 21.89
C SER A 131 -32.38 -28.30 23.17
N ALA A 132 -32.65 -27.08 23.66
CA ALA A 132 -33.51 -26.87 24.82
C ALA A 132 -35.00 -27.15 24.55
N ALA A 133 -35.43 -27.10 23.29
CA ALA A 133 -36.81 -27.37 22.86
C ALA A 133 -37.01 -28.81 22.36
N ALA A 134 -35.98 -29.67 22.42
CA ALA A 134 -36.12 -31.07 22.04
C ALA A 134 -37.00 -31.80 23.07
N PRO A 135 -38.13 -32.41 22.66
CA PRO A 135 -38.94 -33.20 23.57
C PRO A 135 -38.13 -34.42 24.05
N ALA A 136 -38.25 -34.76 25.34
CA ALA A 136 -37.72 -36.03 25.84
C ALA A 136 -38.38 -37.16 25.04
N LEU A 137 -37.57 -37.96 24.34
CA LEU A 137 -38.05 -39.20 23.71
C LEU A 137 -38.71 -40.03 24.82
N PRO A 138 -39.97 -40.47 24.67
CA PRO A 138 -40.54 -41.41 25.63
C PRO A 138 -39.65 -42.65 25.61
N ALA A 139 -39.18 -43.06 26.79
CA ALA A 139 -38.51 -44.35 26.95
C ALA A 139 -39.49 -45.40 26.42
N ASP A 140 -39.16 -45.98 25.27
CA ASP A 140 -39.96 -47.05 24.72
C ASP A 140 -39.82 -48.24 25.66
N GLU A 141 -40.93 -48.51 26.33
CA GLU A 141 -41.16 -49.73 27.09
C GLU A 141 -40.90 -50.91 26.13
N GLN A 142 -39.70 -51.46 26.22
CA GLN A 142 -39.32 -52.72 25.61
C GLN A 142 -40.08 -53.82 26.35
N GLU A 143 -41.36 -53.97 26.01
CA GLU A 143 -42.13 -55.16 26.34
C GLU A 143 -41.60 -56.31 25.48
N TRP A 144 -41.02 -57.30 26.17
CA TRP A 144 -40.52 -58.57 25.66
C TRP A 144 -41.67 -59.54 25.36
#